data_AF-A0A965LVF4-F1
#
_entry.id   AF-A0A965LVF4-F1
#
_cell.length_a   1.000
_cell.length_b   1.000
_cell.length_c   1.000
_cell.angle_alpha   90.00
_cell.angle_beta   90.00
_cell.angle_gamma   90.00
#
_symmetry.space_group_name_H-M   'P 1'
#
loop_
_entity.id
_entity.type
_entity.pdbx_description
1 polymer ?
#
loop_
_entity_poly.entity_id
_entity_poly.type
_entity_poly.pdbx_seq_one_letter_code
_entity_poly.pdbx_strand_id
1 'polypeptide(L)'
;MAINRIFARSPYIIEVDAVGQSGSKVELYIYANGTAPPSTPTYVLEKLIPASNNTQTLYNISPYLMEYIKHPSFFNNYATDNVPLSTNQYVCVDVKRYKLVASVYTLLDSLTYFAFDGFGYYEQGYNPTHIPQQTGFLDKQNYYYWADANNSPLANPLERAGTITAYLPTGYYV
;
A
#
# COMPACT_ATOMS: atom_id res chain seq x y z
N MET A 1 16.53 -1.10 -4.42
CA MET A 1 15.42 -2.00 -4.81
C MET A 1 14.17 -1.13 -4.93
N ALA A 2 13.50 -1.12 -6.08
CA ALA A 2 12.28 -0.34 -6.26
C ALA A 2 11.14 -1.00 -5.48
N ILE A 3 10.42 -0.23 -4.69
CA ILE A 3 9.29 -0.71 -3.90
C ILE A 3 8.03 -0.58 -4.75
N ASN A 4 7.32 -1.69 -4.98
CA ASN A 4 6.00 -1.67 -5.60
C ASN A 4 4.98 -1.26 -4.55
N ARG A 5 4.32 -0.11 -4.77
CA ARG A 5 3.42 0.50 -3.79
C ARG A 5 1.97 0.37 -4.23
N ILE A 6 1.08 0.13 -3.27
CA ILE A 6 -0.36 0.12 -3.48
C ILE A 6 -1.00 1.16 -2.56
N PHE A 7 -1.80 2.06 -3.12
CA PHE A 7 -2.62 2.99 -2.35
C PHE A 7 -4.01 2.39 -2.21
N ALA A 8 -4.26 1.71 -1.08
CA ALA A 8 -5.41 0.82 -0.91
C ALA A 8 -6.77 1.54 -0.90
N ARG A 9 -6.82 2.86 -0.73
CA ARG A 9 -8.09 3.63 -0.89
C ARG A 9 -8.45 3.88 -2.35
N SER A 10 -7.49 3.71 -3.25
CA SER A 10 -7.75 3.59 -4.67
C SER A 10 -7.80 2.11 -5.02
N PRO A 11 -8.74 1.69 -5.87
CA PRO A 11 -8.75 0.33 -6.38
C PRO A 11 -7.36 -0.07 -6.93
N TYR A 12 -6.87 -1.30 -6.66
CA TYR A 12 -5.71 -1.95 -7.34
C TYR A 12 -6.03 -3.30 -8.06
N ILE A 13 -5.85 -3.38 -9.38
CA ILE A 13 -6.46 -4.36 -10.30
C ILE A 13 -5.30 -5.23 -10.68
N ILE A 14 -5.45 -6.49 -10.35
CA ILE A 14 -4.62 -7.53 -10.89
C ILE A 14 -5.34 -8.10 -12.12
N GLU A 15 -4.68 -7.97 -13.26
CA GLU A 15 -5.11 -8.60 -14.50
C GLU A 15 -4.42 -9.96 -14.67
N VAL A 16 -5.18 -10.95 -15.08
CA VAL A 16 -4.66 -12.22 -15.60
C VAL A 16 -5.28 -12.46 -16.97
N ASP A 17 -4.46 -12.31 -18.00
CA ASP A 17 -4.81 -12.54 -19.39
C ASP A 17 -3.71 -13.39 -20.06
N ALA A 18 -3.90 -14.71 -20.06
CA ALA A 18 -2.94 -15.65 -20.62
C ALA A 18 -3.60 -16.58 -21.63
N VAL A 19 -2.88 -16.82 -22.74
CA VAL A 19 -3.35 -17.70 -23.83
C VAL A 19 -3.56 -19.13 -23.33
N GLY A 20 -4.66 -19.73 -23.76
CA GLY A 20 -5.00 -21.12 -23.46
C GLY A 20 -5.46 -21.38 -22.03
N GLN A 21 -5.72 -20.33 -21.24
CA GLN A 21 -6.33 -20.49 -19.93
C GLN A 21 -7.83 -20.81 -20.04
N SER A 22 -8.38 -21.47 -19.03
CA SER A 22 -9.82 -21.73 -18.85
C SER A 22 -10.41 -20.95 -17.68
N GLY A 23 -9.54 -20.31 -16.91
CA GLY A 23 -9.82 -19.55 -15.70
C GLY A 23 -8.53 -19.04 -15.10
N SER A 24 -8.64 -18.30 -14.01
CA SER A 24 -7.50 -17.74 -13.30
C SER A 24 -7.74 -17.77 -11.80
N LYS A 25 -6.64 -17.66 -11.06
CA LYS A 25 -6.64 -17.56 -9.60
C LYS A 25 -5.59 -16.54 -9.16
N VAL A 26 -5.94 -15.70 -8.20
CA VAL A 26 -5.04 -14.78 -7.51
C VAL A 26 -5.03 -15.14 -6.03
N GLU A 27 -3.84 -15.41 -5.51
CA GLU A 27 -3.63 -15.67 -4.09
C GLU A 27 -2.94 -14.47 -3.45
N LEU A 28 -3.49 -14.01 -2.33
CA LEU A 28 -2.96 -12.89 -1.55
C LEU A 28 -2.41 -13.43 -0.24
N TYR A 29 -1.15 -13.12 0.05
CA TYR A 29 -0.50 -13.42 1.32
C TYR A 29 -0.23 -12.10 2.02
N ILE A 30 -1.10 -11.71 2.96
CA ILE A 30 -1.07 -10.40 3.61
C ILE A 30 -0.38 -10.54 4.98
N TYR A 31 0.59 -9.68 5.26
CA TYR A 31 1.35 -9.72 6.50
C TYR A 31 1.87 -8.35 6.92
N ALA A 32 2.20 -8.22 8.21
CA ALA A 32 2.81 -7.01 8.74
C ALA A 32 4.28 -6.92 8.31
N ASN A 33 4.78 -5.70 8.06
CA ASN A 33 6.19 -5.55 7.74
C ASN A 33 7.08 -6.01 8.91
N GLY A 34 8.11 -6.78 8.59
CA GLY A 34 9.01 -7.42 9.56
C GLY A 34 8.55 -8.80 10.05
N THR A 35 7.36 -9.25 9.66
CA THR A 35 6.91 -10.64 9.89
C THR A 35 7.14 -11.49 8.64
N ALA A 36 7.31 -12.80 8.84
CA ALA A 36 7.38 -13.74 7.73
C ALA A 36 6.03 -13.83 7.00
N PRO A 37 6.02 -13.96 5.66
CA PRO A 37 4.78 -14.22 4.92
C PRO A 37 4.07 -15.48 5.45
N PRO A 38 2.72 -15.50 5.47
CA PRO A 38 1.96 -16.67 5.88
C PRO A 38 2.25 -17.87 4.97
N SER A 39 2.21 -19.09 5.51
CA SER A 39 2.42 -20.33 4.72
C SER A 39 1.22 -20.65 3.81
N THR A 40 0.02 -20.20 4.19
CA THR A 40 -1.23 -20.33 3.43
C THR A 40 -1.71 -18.96 2.96
N PRO A 41 -2.35 -18.87 1.78
CA PRO A 41 -2.88 -17.60 1.30
C PRO A 41 -3.96 -17.08 2.27
N THR A 42 -3.92 -15.78 2.55
CA THR A 42 -4.95 -15.07 3.32
C THR A 42 -6.26 -15.02 2.54
N TYR A 43 -6.18 -14.76 1.23
CA TYR A 43 -7.32 -14.78 0.33
C TYR A 43 -6.98 -15.56 -0.95
N VAL A 44 -7.97 -16.30 -1.44
CA VAL A 44 -7.94 -16.97 -2.73
C VAL A 44 -9.12 -16.46 -3.55
N LEU A 45 -8.81 -15.75 -4.63
CA LEU A 45 -9.79 -15.21 -5.56
C LEU A 45 -9.70 -16.01 -6.86
N GLU A 46 -10.78 -16.61 -7.31
CA GLU A 46 -10.80 -17.37 -8.55
C GLU A 46 -12.03 -17.02 -9.40
N LYS A 47 -11.85 -17.07 -10.72
CA LYS A 47 -12.94 -17.03 -11.69
C LYS A 47 -12.55 -17.71 -12.98
N LEU A 48 -13.56 -18.25 -13.65
CA LEU A 48 -13.44 -18.73 -15.01
C LEU A 48 -13.40 -17.55 -16.00
N ILE A 49 -12.79 -17.79 -17.16
CA ILE A 49 -12.84 -16.81 -18.25
C ILE A 49 -14.26 -16.75 -18.82
N PRO A 50 -14.70 -15.59 -19.32
CA PRO A 50 -16.02 -15.46 -19.94
C PRO A 50 -16.15 -16.29 -21.23
N ALA A 51 -15.07 -16.40 -22.02
CA ALA A 51 -15.03 -17.21 -23.24
C ALA A 51 -13.58 -17.51 -23.66
N SER A 52 -13.34 -18.55 -24.45
CA SER A 52 -11.98 -18.92 -24.91
C SER A 52 -11.28 -17.85 -25.77
N ASN A 53 -12.05 -16.96 -26.40
CA ASN A 53 -11.55 -15.81 -27.14
C ASN A 53 -11.50 -14.51 -26.31
N ASN A 54 -11.91 -14.55 -25.05
CA ASN A 54 -11.79 -13.45 -24.10
C ASN A 54 -11.26 -14.01 -22.78
N THR A 55 -9.95 -14.06 -22.66
CA THR A 55 -9.25 -14.65 -21.52
C THR A 55 -9.09 -13.68 -20.35
N GLN A 56 -9.40 -12.39 -20.51
CA GLN A 56 -9.13 -11.39 -19.49
C GLN A 56 -9.94 -11.63 -18.21
N THR A 57 -9.24 -11.60 -17.07
CA THR A 57 -9.85 -11.63 -15.74
C THR A 57 -9.24 -10.55 -14.87
N LEU A 58 -10.10 -9.80 -14.18
CA LEU A 58 -9.72 -8.64 -13.37
C LEU A 58 -10.12 -8.87 -11.91
N TYR A 59 -9.21 -8.56 -10.99
CA TYR A 59 -9.36 -8.70 -9.54
C TYR A 59 -8.98 -7.40 -8.84
N ASN A 60 -9.92 -6.77 -8.13
CA ASN A 60 -9.61 -5.62 -7.29
C ASN A 60 -9.15 -6.11 -5.91
N ILE A 61 -7.87 -5.93 -5.60
CA ILE A 61 -7.29 -6.41 -4.34
C ILE A 61 -7.33 -5.37 -3.21
N SER A 62 -7.57 -4.09 -3.53
CA SER A 62 -7.54 -3.00 -2.54
C SER A 62 -8.47 -3.16 -1.34
N PRO A 63 -9.74 -3.61 -1.49
CA PRO A 63 -10.62 -3.80 -0.33
C PRO A 63 -10.06 -4.78 0.68
N TYR A 64 -9.45 -5.89 0.21
CA TYR A 64 -8.85 -6.91 1.07
C TYR A 64 -7.62 -6.38 1.80
N LEU A 65 -6.86 -5.46 1.20
CA LEU A 65 -5.69 -4.85 1.84
C LEU A 65 -6.11 -3.84 2.92
N MET A 66 -7.17 -3.07 2.67
CA MET A 66 -7.67 -2.08 3.63
C MET A 66 -8.10 -2.70 4.97
N GLU A 67 -8.64 -3.92 4.97
CA GLU A 67 -9.03 -4.62 6.21
C GLU A 67 -7.86 -4.86 7.18
N TYR A 68 -6.63 -4.90 6.65
CA TYR A 68 -5.44 -5.22 7.42
C TYR A 68 -4.61 -3.98 7.76
N ILE A 69 -4.87 -2.83 7.13
CA ILE A 69 -4.20 -1.58 7.48
C ILE A 69 -4.89 -0.96 8.69
N LYS A 70 -4.13 -0.74 9.77
CA LYS A 70 -4.66 -0.21 11.03
C LYS A 70 -3.83 0.97 11.51
N HIS A 71 -4.52 1.99 12.03
CA HIS A 71 -3.91 3.13 12.71
C HIS A 71 -4.29 3.12 14.19
N PRO A 72 -3.77 2.16 14.98
CA PRO A 72 -4.22 1.94 16.36
C PRO A 72 -3.83 3.07 17.32
N SER A 73 -2.78 3.83 16.97
CA SER A 73 -2.28 4.93 17.78
C SER A 73 -1.70 6.02 16.90
N PHE A 74 -1.95 7.26 17.30
CA PHE A 74 -1.23 8.43 16.83
C PHE A 74 -0.14 8.73 17.87
N PHE A 75 1.13 8.71 17.45
CA PHE A 75 2.24 9.11 18.31
C PHE A 75 2.53 10.58 18.08
N ASN A 76 2.52 11.34 19.17
CA ASN A 76 2.90 12.74 19.15
C ASN A 76 4.34 12.86 19.63
N ASN A 77 5.28 13.00 18.70
CA ASN A 77 6.68 13.19 19.07
C ASN A 77 6.82 14.53 19.79
N TYR A 78 7.17 14.44 21.07
CA TYR A 78 7.36 15.60 21.93
C TYR A 78 8.70 15.47 22.64
N ALA A 79 9.60 16.42 22.37
CA ALA A 79 10.92 16.53 23.01
C ALA A 79 11.84 15.29 22.89
N THR A 80 11.51 14.35 22.01
CA THR A 80 12.36 13.23 21.59
C THR A 80 12.39 13.20 20.08
N ASP A 81 13.55 13.46 19.48
CA ASP A 81 13.77 13.15 18.08
C ASP A 81 13.89 11.62 17.91
N ASN A 82 13.44 11.12 16.77
CA ASN A 82 13.86 9.82 16.23
C ASN A 82 13.17 8.54 16.77
N VAL A 83 11.91 8.59 17.22
CA VAL A 83 11.13 7.35 17.45
C VAL A 83 10.58 6.86 16.09
N PRO A 84 10.94 5.65 15.62
CA PRO A 84 10.39 5.10 14.38
C PRO A 84 8.86 4.94 14.51
N LEU A 85 8.11 5.39 13.50
CA LEU A 85 6.69 5.06 13.42
C LEU A 85 6.50 3.54 13.40
N SER A 86 5.43 3.08 14.06
CA SER A 86 5.07 1.67 14.06
C SER A 86 4.88 1.18 12.62
N THR A 87 5.53 0.06 12.28
CA THR A 87 5.37 -0.62 10.99
C THR A 87 3.98 -1.21 10.79
N ASN A 88 3.09 -1.13 11.78
CA ASN A 88 1.70 -1.60 11.72
C ASN A 88 0.79 -0.71 10.85
N GLN A 89 1.27 0.47 10.40
CA GLN A 89 0.48 1.44 9.63
C GLN A 89 0.42 1.13 8.11
N TYR A 90 1.13 0.10 7.66
CA TYR A 90 1.09 -0.41 6.29
C TYR A 90 1.26 -1.92 6.31
N VAL A 91 0.87 -2.59 5.22
CA VAL A 91 0.94 -4.05 5.12
C VAL A 91 1.74 -4.46 3.89
N CYS A 92 2.42 -5.59 3.99
CA CYS A 92 3.05 -6.23 2.86
C CYS A 92 2.08 -7.27 2.28
N VAL A 93 2.08 -7.41 0.97
CA VAL A 93 1.31 -8.45 0.30
C VAL A 93 2.14 -9.12 -0.79
N ASP A 94 2.26 -10.44 -0.73
CA ASP A 94 2.70 -11.22 -1.87
C ASP A 94 1.48 -11.62 -2.70
N VAL A 95 1.51 -11.25 -3.98
CA VAL A 95 0.47 -11.56 -4.94
C VAL A 95 0.99 -12.63 -5.88
N LYS A 96 0.35 -13.79 -5.89
CA LYS A 96 0.63 -14.87 -6.83
C LYS A 96 -0.49 -15.01 -7.83
N ARG A 97 -0.17 -14.95 -9.12
CA ARG A 97 -1.15 -15.10 -10.20
C ARG A 97 -1.01 -16.48 -10.81
N TYR A 98 -2.14 -17.12 -11.08
CA TYR A 98 -2.20 -18.43 -11.69
C TYR A 98 -3.17 -18.44 -12.86
N LYS A 99 -2.85 -19.25 -13.87
CA LYS A 99 -3.79 -19.62 -14.93
C LYS A 99 -4.25 -21.06 -14.74
N LEU A 100 -5.51 -21.34 -15.04
CA LEU A 100 -6.07 -22.68 -15.07
C LEU A 100 -5.89 -23.27 -16.47
N VAL A 101 -5.22 -24.42 -16.58
CA VAL A 101 -5.05 -25.16 -17.83
C VAL A 101 -5.37 -26.63 -17.56
N ALA A 102 -6.31 -27.21 -18.31
CA ALA A 102 -6.68 -28.62 -18.19
C ALA A 102 -6.91 -29.07 -16.71
N SER A 103 -7.63 -28.25 -15.95
CA SER A 103 -7.95 -28.45 -14.52
C SER A 103 -6.79 -28.28 -13.53
N VAL A 104 -5.62 -27.81 -13.95
CA VAL A 104 -4.47 -27.53 -13.06
C VAL A 104 -4.16 -26.03 -13.06
N TYR A 105 -4.01 -25.45 -11.87
CA TYR A 105 -3.52 -24.09 -11.71
C TYR A 105 -2.00 -24.05 -11.84
N THR A 106 -1.51 -23.28 -12.79
CA THR A 106 -0.07 -23.06 -13.04
C THR A 106 0.29 -21.63 -12.66
N LEU A 107 1.36 -21.47 -11.88
CA LEU A 107 1.85 -20.16 -11.44
C LEU A 107 2.38 -19.38 -12.64
N LEU A 108 1.97 -18.13 -12.77
CA LEU A 108 2.48 -17.18 -13.76
C LEU A 108 3.64 -16.38 -13.17
N ASP A 109 3.39 -15.74 -12.03
CA ASP A 109 4.36 -14.91 -11.33
C ASP A 109 4.00 -14.71 -9.86
N SER A 110 4.96 -14.13 -9.14
CA SER A 110 4.84 -13.73 -7.74
C SER A 110 5.49 -12.36 -7.57
N LEU A 111 4.75 -11.39 -7.05
CA LEU A 111 5.24 -10.03 -6.81
C LEU A 111 4.86 -9.57 -5.41
N THR A 112 5.81 -8.94 -4.72
CA THR A 112 5.61 -8.33 -3.41
C THR A 112 5.26 -6.85 -3.56
N TYR A 113 4.25 -6.41 -2.83
CA TYR A 113 3.80 -5.03 -2.76
C TYR A 113 3.73 -4.54 -1.32
N PHE A 114 3.83 -3.23 -1.16
CA PHE A 114 3.64 -2.52 0.10
C PHE A 114 2.38 -1.67 -0.04
N ALA A 115 1.35 -2.01 0.73
CA ALA A 115 0.05 -1.36 0.69
C ALA A 115 -0.10 -0.35 1.83
N PHE A 116 -0.46 0.87 1.46
CA PHE A 116 -0.61 2.02 2.34
C PHE A 116 -2.06 2.50 2.34
N ASP A 117 -2.47 3.11 3.44
CA ASP A 117 -3.73 3.85 3.52
C ASP A 117 -3.62 5.22 2.82
N GLY A 118 -3.45 5.17 1.50
CA GLY A 118 -3.38 6.34 0.63
C GLY A 118 -4.38 6.25 -0.50
N PHE A 119 -4.57 7.37 -1.19
CA PHE A 119 -5.48 7.50 -2.33
C PHE A 119 -4.78 8.18 -3.51
N GLY A 120 -5.29 7.95 -4.71
CA GLY A 120 -5.05 8.71 -5.92
C GLY A 120 -6.14 9.75 -6.18
N TYR A 121 -5.79 10.82 -6.89
CA TYR A 121 -6.80 11.79 -7.36
C TYR A 121 -7.64 11.17 -8.48
N TYR A 122 -8.90 11.61 -8.60
CA TYR A 122 -9.86 11.09 -9.57
C TYR A 122 -9.39 11.25 -11.03
N GLU A 123 -8.60 12.29 -11.32
CA GLU A 123 -8.04 12.58 -12.66
C GLU A 123 -6.89 11.63 -13.03
N GLN A 124 -6.25 11.01 -12.04
CA GLN A 124 -5.08 10.16 -12.23
C GLN A 124 -5.45 8.70 -12.50
N GLY A 125 -6.76 8.41 -12.56
CA GLY A 125 -7.28 7.07 -12.79
C GLY A 125 -7.00 6.14 -11.61
N TYR A 126 -6.41 4.99 -11.90
CA TYR A 126 -6.46 3.83 -11.06
C TYR A 126 -5.13 3.55 -10.33
N ASN A 127 -5.15 3.49 -8.99
CA ASN A 127 -3.96 3.40 -8.11
C ASN A 127 -2.73 4.13 -8.69
N PRO A 128 -2.80 5.46 -8.84
CA PRO A 128 -1.73 6.19 -9.48
C PRO A 128 -0.45 6.08 -8.66
N THR A 129 0.65 5.80 -9.34
CA THR A 129 1.96 5.91 -8.70
C THR A 129 2.25 7.38 -8.51
N HIS A 130 2.06 7.88 -7.29
CA HIS A 130 2.58 9.19 -6.91
C HIS A 130 4.10 9.14 -7.10
N ILE A 131 4.58 9.81 -8.15
CA ILE A 131 6.02 9.96 -8.41
C ILE A 131 6.64 10.49 -7.10
N PRO A 132 7.80 9.96 -6.65
CA PRO A 132 8.45 10.33 -5.39
C PRO A 132 8.92 11.81 -5.31
N GLN A 133 8.39 12.69 -6.16
CA GLN A 133 8.66 14.12 -6.24
C GLN A 133 7.46 14.98 -5.82
N GLN A 134 6.25 14.43 -5.65
CA GLN A 134 5.23 15.08 -4.82
C GLN A 134 5.41 14.59 -3.39
N THR A 135 6.54 15.00 -2.85
CA THR A 135 6.91 14.80 -1.47
C THR A 135 5.80 15.48 -0.65
N GLY A 136 5.29 14.81 0.39
CA GLY A 136 4.28 15.37 1.31
C GLY A 136 4.83 16.52 2.16
N PHE A 137 5.70 17.32 1.57
CA PHE A 137 6.36 18.46 2.15
C PHE A 137 5.68 19.70 1.60
N LEU A 138 5.68 20.68 2.46
CA LEU A 138 5.33 22.03 2.10
C LEU A 138 6.31 22.52 1.04
N ASP A 139 5.81 23.19 0.00
CA ASP A 139 6.64 23.88 -0.98
C ASP A 139 7.65 24.81 -0.29
N LYS A 140 8.70 25.25 -0.99
CA LYS A 140 9.59 26.27 -0.43
C LYS A 140 8.85 27.62 -0.30
N GLN A 141 8.20 27.85 0.83
CA GLN A 141 7.50 29.09 1.17
C GLN A 141 7.65 29.42 2.66
N ASN A 142 7.17 30.61 3.06
CA ASN A 142 7.05 30.98 4.46
C ASN A 142 5.74 30.40 5.02
N TYR A 143 5.84 29.52 6.02
CA TYR A 143 4.68 28.95 6.68
C TYR A 143 4.46 29.59 8.04
N TYR A 144 3.20 29.98 8.29
CA TYR A 144 2.76 30.34 9.62
C TYR A 144 2.60 29.05 10.41
N TYR A 145 3.40 28.87 11.46
CA TYR A 145 3.12 27.91 12.51
C TYR A 145 2.36 28.62 13.63
N TRP A 146 1.55 27.88 14.37
CA TRP A 146 0.90 28.42 15.57
C TRP A 146 1.98 28.86 16.56
N ALA A 147 2.15 30.17 16.73
CA ALA A 147 3.05 30.79 17.69
C ALA A 147 2.23 31.66 18.65
N ASP A 148 1.57 31.03 19.63
CA ASP A 148 0.92 31.72 20.75
C ASP A 148 1.90 31.70 21.93
N ALA A 149 2.05 32.83 22.62
CA ALA A 149 2.86 32.95 23.83
C ALA A 149 2.34 32.06 24.99
N ASN A 150 1.08 31.62 24.91
CA ASN A 150 0.46 30.68 25.85
C ASN A 150 0.55 29.21 25.39
N ASN A 151 1.22 28.91 24.27
CA ASN A 151 1.43 27.54 23.83
C ASN A 151 2.16 26.75 24.93
N SER A 152 1.53 25.67 25.40
CA SER A 152 2.07 24.77 26.41
C SER A 152 2.08 23.35 25.87
N PRO A 153 3.05 23.01 24.99
CA PRO A 153 3.09 21.70 24.36
C PRO A 153 3.42 20.60 25.38
N LEU A 154 3.91 20.95 26.57
CA LEU A 154 4.00 20.05 27.73
C LEU A 154 2.63 19.56 28.20
N ALA A 155 1.64 20.46 28.28
CA ALA A 155 0.32 20.19 28.85
C ALA A 155 -0.74 19.85 27.79
N ASN A 156 -0.65 20.40 26.59
CA ASN A 156 -1.60 20.17 25.51
C ASN A 156 -0.95 19.46 24.31
N PRO A 157 -1.26 18.17 24.08
CA PRO A 157 -0.75 17.44 22.94
C PRO A 157 -1.14 18.03 21.57
N LEU A 158 -2.27 18.72 21.47
CA LEU A 158 -2.74 19.31 20.20
C LEU A 158 -1.91 20.52 19.74
N GLU A 159 -1.10 21.09 20.64
CA GLU A 159 -0.25 22.26 20.38
C GLU A 159 1.19 21.88 19.97
N ARG A 160 1.47 20.58 19.87
CA ARG A 160 2.79 20.04 19.51
C ARG A 160 2.98 20.04 17.99
N ALA A 161 4.21 20.25 17.54
CA ALA A 161 4.56 20.17 16.12
C ALA A 161 4.29 18.75 15.58
N GLY A 162 3.66 18.66 14.40
CA GLY A 162 3.46 17.39 13.72
C GLY A 162 4.79 16.78 13.26
N THR A 163 4.83 15.46 13.09
CA THR A 163 5.97 14.74 12.50
C THR A 163 5.60 14.19 11.13
N ILE A 164 6.53 14.27 10.18
CA ILE A 164 6.45 13.56 8.90
C ILE A 164 7.49 12.45 8.91
N THR A 165 7.09 11.23 8.56
CA THR A 165 8.02 10.11 8.33
C THR A 165 7.94 9.71 6.87
N ALA A 166 9.09 9.69 6.21
CA ALA A 166 9.19 9.29 4.81
C ALA A 166 10.15 8.11 4.68
N TYR A 167 9.77 7.12 3.88
CA TYR A 167 10.70 6.08 3.44
C TYR A 167 11.41 6.58 2.18
N LEU A 168 12.67 6.98 2.32
CA LEU A 168 13.47 7.55 1.24
C LEU A 168 14.49 6.52 0.72
N PRO A 169 14.71 6.44 -0.60
CA PRO A 169 15.78 5.61 -1.15
C PRO A 169 17.16 6.13 -0.72
N THR A 170 18.16 5.25 -0.67
CA THR A 170 19.53 5.62 -0.34
C THR A 170 20.07 6.65 -1.34
N GLY A 171 20.66 7.74 -0.84
CA GLY A 171 21.20 8.85 -1.67
C GLY A 171 20.19 9.95 -2.00
N TYR A 172 19.03 9.97 -1.34
CA TYR A 172 18.07 11.07 -1.47
C TYR A 172 18.56 12.31 -0.70
N TYR A 173 18.57 13.47 -1.36
CA TYR A 173 18.84 14.76 -0.74
C TYR A 173 17.51 15.41 -0.35
N VAL A 174 17.40 15.82 0.92
CA VAL A 174 16.27 16.58 1.47
C VAL A 174 16.61 18.07 1.47
#